data_AF-A0AAD1RHE7-F1
#
_entry.id   AF-A0AAD1RHE7-F1
#
_cell.length_a   1.000
_cell.length_b   1.000
_cell.length_c   1.000
_cell.angle_alpha   90.00
_cell.angle_beta   90.00
_cell.angle_gamma   90.00
#
_symmetry.space_group_name_H-M   'P 1'
#
loop_
_entity.id
_entity.type
_entity.pdbx_description
1 polymer ?
#
loop_
_entity_poly.entity_id
_entity_poly.type
_entity_poly.pdbx_seq_one_letter_code
_entity_poly.pdbx_strand_id
1 'polypeptide(L)'
;MLLIFQTFLGILASAQLANLAPSEQQSPDFVCINKSCYVISWNSKKYQGANKLCKKQNGQLMEVRSSVEAEVINILMEKAERESSRVWIGLELPPRLQCTDLSKPLRGFTWTTGDSNTDYTKWKDNERKCGPRCVSVNENQTWEESNCEDKTDGFVCVLSFPQSCSPIPPSEWFDVTYETPFGLSDGSSLFLPPGTSAYVSNIAFPLVCNNTGNGTMRWTSETPGAWNCVVENGGCEFICDGMETPVCQCETGRLSLKDGRTCTRPCDSNPCEQQCVQMRESEYQCMCDEGYKLVNRTRCQDIDDCGAHPDICDQICINTPGSFLCKCHPGFEMIDGQCEDIDECDMSICEDQCNNTYGSYSCSCSSGYIVDDKNPNKCKQFCGQRSCEALCDPNDGLCNCPDGYVLDDLGAEGKFCVKIDECDSEPCKGMCINNHGSFECICPEGFTLEKDTSCTLNDGPTTEMPPIPTKPPTPESLTLQPAMLLGICIGILSMLTVIIAIICHMVRKHYMDNHAMDYNEKSLEKEVALQQVKTVPQHKL
;
A
#
# COMPACT_ATOMS: atom_id res chain seq x y z
N MET A 1 -27.35 60.05 -48.94
CA MET A 1 -27.51 58.73 -48.29
C MET A 1 -26.13 58.10 -48.09
N LEU A 2 -25.22 58.80 -47.38
CA LEU A 2 -23.92 58.27 -46.94
C LEU A 2 -23.46 58.92 -45.61
N LEU A 3 -24.27 59.81 -45.03
CA LEU A 3 -24.01 60.51 -43.76
C LEU A 3 -24.93 60.05 -42.60
N ILE A 4 -25.86 59.13 -42.86
CA ILE A 4 -26.76 58.56 -41.83
C ILE A 4 -26.28 57.16 -41.40
N PHE A 5 -25.37 56.54 -42.16
CA PHE A 5 -24.75 55.25 -41.80
C PHE A 5 -23.50 55.37 -40.92
N GLN A 6 -22.91 56.58 -40.77
CA GLN A 6 -21.76 56.79 -39.88
C GLN A 6 -22.13 57.18 -38.44
N THR A 7 -23.37 57.57 -38.19
CA THR A 7 -23.82 57.94 -36.82
C THR A 7 -24.41 56.77 -36.04
N PHE A 8 -24.80 55.67 -36.69
CA PHE A 8 -25.31 54.46 -36.02
C PHE A 8 -24.23 53.42 -35.67
N LEU A 9 -23.05 53.46 -36.31
CA LEU A 9 -21.89 52.66 -35.86
C LEU A 9 -21.08 53.33 -34.72
N GLY A 10 -21.31 54.61 -34.45
CA GLY A 10 -20.63 55.35 -33.37
C GLY A 10 -21.29 55.22 -31.99
N ILE A 11 -22.53 54.74 -31.91
CA ILE A 11 -23.33 54.65 -30.67
C ILE A 11 -23.38 53.21 -30.11
N LEU A 12 -22.94 52.21 -30.88
CA LEU A 12 -22.75 50.82 -30.40
C LEU A 12 -21.29 50.48 -30.06
N ALA A 13 -20.33 51.39 -30.28
CA ALA A 13 -18.92 51.21 -29.91
C ALA A 13 -18.48 52.02 -28.67
N SER A 14 -19.41 52.77 -28.06
CA SER A 14 -19.17 53.59 -26.86
C SER A 14 -19.88 53.06 -25.60
N ALA A 15 -20.45 51.85 -25.66
CA ALA A 15 -21.10 51.17 -24.53
C ALA A 15 -20.38 49.90 -24.03
N GLN A 16 -19.16 49.59 -24.51
CA GLN A 16 -18.38 48.41 -24.07
C GLN A 16 -16.87 48.66 -23.86
N LEU A 17 -16.47 49.90 -23.53
CA LEU A 17 -15.10 50.22 -23.07
C LEU A 17 -15.10 51.05 -21.78
N ALA A 18 -16.15 50.91 -20.98
CA ALA A 18 -16.19 51.36 -19.58
C ALA A 18 -16.52 50.15 -18.71
N ASN A 19 -15.64 49.15 -18.70
CA ASN A 19 -15.53 48.13 -17.67
C ASN A 19 -14.39 47.18 -18.05
N LEU A 20 -13.21 47.51 -17.55
CA LEU A 20 -12.13 46.62 -17.10
C LEU A 20 -10.96 47.56 -16.82
N ALA A 21 -11.13 48.45 -15.84
CA ALA A 21 -9.99 48.78 -15.02
C ALA A 21 -9.51 47.44 -14.46
N PRO A 22 -8.22 47.06 -14.62
CA PRO A 22 -7.70 45.97 -13.80
C PRO A 22 -8.00 46.40 -12.37
N SER A 23 -8.67 45.53 -11.59
CA SER A 23 -8.79 45.78 -10.16
C SER A 23 -7.39 46.12 -9.68
N GLU A 24 -7.19 47.33 -9.16
CA GLU A 24 -6.03 47.63 -8.35
C GLU A 24 -5.97 46.53 -7.31
N GLN A 25 -5.09 45.56 -7.55
CA GLN A 25 -4.86 44.47 -6.65
C GLN A 25 -4.06 45.13 -5.54
N GLN A 26 -4.80 45.72 -4.59
CA GLN A 26 -4.28 46.40 -3.41
C GLN A 26 -3.20 45.48 -2.84
N SER A 27 -1.94 45.90 -2.94
CA SER A 27 -0.81 45.12 -2.46
C SER A 27 -1.11 44.81 -0.99
N PRO A 28 -1.03 43.53 -0.56
CA PRO A 28 -1.39 43.19 0.80
C PRO A 28 -0.49 43.96 1.75
N ASP A 29 -1.06 44.53 2.81
CA ASP A 29 -0.25 45.15 3.84
C ASP A 29 0.60 44.06 4.50
N PHE A 30 1.92 44.26 4.46
CA PHE A 30 2.88 43.34 5.04
C PHE A 30 3.92 44.11 5.86
N VAL A 31 4.57 43.39 6.78
CA VAL A 31 5.72 43.82 7.56
C VAL A 31 6.69 42.63 7.62
N CYS A 32 7.98 42.84 7.34
CA CYS A 32 8.99 41.80 7.45
C CYS A 32 9.94 42.10 8.61
N ILE A 33 10.18 41.10 9.46
CA ILE A 33 11.09 41.17 10.60
C ILE A 33 12.00 39.95 10.56
N ASN A 34 13.31 40.16 10.45
CA ASN A 34 14.31 39.10 10.33
C ASN A 34 13.99 38.13 9.17
N LYS A 35 13.70 36.87 9.50
CA LYS A 35 13.46 35.76 8.57
C LYS A 35 11.98 35.45 8.36
N SER A 36 11.09 36.38 8.73
CA SER A 36 9.65 36.17 8.63
C SER A 36 8.94 37.43 8.15
N CYS A 37 8.03 37.23 7.20
CA CYS A 37 7.14 38.27 6.72
C CYS A 37 5.71 37.98 7.20
N TYR A 38 5.09 39.00 7.75
CA TYR A 38 3.73 38.99 8.28
C TYR A 38 2.86 39.69 7.26
N VAL A 39 1.79 39.02 6.81
CA VAL A 39 0.91 39.51 5.76
C VAL A 39 -0.52 39.47 6.27
N ILE A 40 -1.20 40.61 6.25
CA ILE A 40 -2.64 40.67 6.55
C ILE A 40 -3.44 40.54 5.26
N SER A 41 -4.41 39.61 5.25
CA SER A 41 -5.30 39.41 4.11
C SER A 41 -6.73 39.76 4.50
N TRP A 42 -7.30 40.76 3.84
CA TRP A 42 -8.69 41.21 4.02
C TRP A 42 -9.71 40.39 3.24
N ASN A 43 -9.50 39.07 3.20
CA ASN A 43 -10.39 38.12 2.54
C ASN A 43 -11.21 37.36 3.58
N SER A 44 -12.49 37.71 3.69
CA SER A 44 -13.38 37.11 4.67
C SER A 44 -13.53 35.59 4.44
N LYS A 45 -12.99 34.80 5.37
CA LYS A 45 -12.95 33.34 5.32
C LYS A 45 -13.22 32.72 6.69
N LYS A 46 -13.65 31.45 6.66
CA LYS A 46 -13.64 30.57 7.83
C LYS A 46 -12.19 30.22 8.21
N TYR A 47 -11.97 29.82 9.46
CA TYR A 47 -10.63 29.52 9.97
C TYR A 47 -9.84 28.54 9.09
N GLN A 48 -10.44 27.39 8.76
CA GLN A 48 -9.78 26.37 7.92
C GLN A 48 -9.49 26.88 6.50
N GLY A 49 -10.36 27.76 5.98
CA GLY A 49 -10.14 28.41 4.68
C GLY A 49 -8.97 29.39 4.71
N ALA A 50 -8.85 30.18 5.79
CA ALA A 50 -7.73 31.08 6.02
C ALA A 50 -6.41 30.32 6.17
N ASN A 51 -6.39 29.26 6.99
CA ASN A 51 -5.22 28.40 7.18
C ASN A 51 -4.75 27.77 5.86
N LYS A 52 -5.68 27.27 5.04
CA LYS A 52 -5.37 26.72 3.72
C LYS A 52 -4.76 27.76 2.77
N LEU A 53 -5.20 29.02 2.84
CA LEU A 53 -4.64 30.10 2.02
C LEU A 53 -3.22 30.46 2.45
N CYS A 54 -2.94 30.58 3.75
CA CYS A 54 -1.57 30.78 4.23
C CYS A 54 -0.65 29.63 3.79
N LYS A 55 -1.11 28.38 3.93
CA LYS A 55 -0.34 27.19 3.49
C LYS A 55 -0.06 27.17 1.99
N LYS A 56 -0.98 27.66 1.16
CA LYS A 56 -0.77 27.78 -0.30
C LYS A 56 0.39 28.73 -0.64
N GLN A 57 0.69 29.68 0.24
CA GLN A 57 1.80 30.62 0.09
C GLN A 57 3.08 30.15 0.81
N ASN A 58 3.19 28.87 1.17
CA ASN A 58 4.26 28.33 2.02
C ASN A 58 4.37 29.02 3.39
N GLY A 59 3.24 29.50 3.92
CA GLY A 59 3.14 30.06 5.26
C GLY A 59 2.18 29.30 6.16
N GLN A 60 1.89 29.91 7.29
CA GLN A 60 0.87 29.46 8.24
C GLN A 60 0.13 30.65 8.83
N LEU A 61 -0.98 30.41 9.54
CA LEU A 61 -1.61 31.48 10.31
C LEU A 61 -0.65 31.95 11.40
N MET A 62 -0.67 33.26 11.69
CA MET A 62 0.26 33.87 12.63
C MET A 62 0.11 33.32 14.05
N GLU A 63 1.21 32.86 14.63
CA GLU A 63 1.29 32.44 16.02
C GLU A 63 1.82 33.63 16.85
N VAL A 64 0.97 34.21 17.70
CA VAL A 64 1.30 35.42 18.47
C VAL A 64 1.91 34.98 19.79
N ARG A 65 3.23 34.77 19.83
CA ARG A 65 3.93 34.17 20.97
C ARG A 65 4.51 35.20 21.93
N SER A 66 4.70 36.44 21.48
CA SER A 66 5.31 37.54 22.23
C SER A 66 4.56 38.87 22.04
N SER A 67 4.83 39.85 22.92
CA SER A 67 4.30 41.21 22.76
C SER A 67 4.80 41.91 21.49
N VAL A 68 5.99 41.56 21.01
CA VAL A 68 6.56 42.09 19.77
C VAL A 68 5.72 41.64 18.57
N GLU A 69 5.36 40.36 18.51
CA GLU A 69 4.50 39.83 17.45
C GLU A 69 3.07 40.38 17.53
N ALA A 70 2.55 40.62 18.74
CA ALA A 70 1.25 41.26 18.90
C ALA A 70 1.23 42.69 18.32
N GLU A 71 2.32 43.44 18.48
CA GLU A 71 2.46 44.79 17.92
C GLU A 71 2.50 44.79 16.39
N VAL A 72 3.02 43.72 15.77
CA VAL A 72 3.00 43.59 14.30
C VAL A 72 1.57 43.60 13.76
N ILE A 73 0.62 42.97 14.46
CA ILE A 73 -0.79 42.99 14.05
C ILE A 73 -1.34 44.42 14.10
N ASN A 74 -0.99 45.19 15.13
CA ASN A 74 -1.41 46.58 15.25
C ASN A 74 -0.88 47.43 14.09
N ILE A 75 0.43 47.34 13.81
CA ILE A 75 1.07 48.03 12.68
C ILE A 75 0.39 47.68 11.34
N LEU A 76 0.07 46.39 11.12
CA LEU A 76 -0.60 45.94 9.91
C LEU A 76 -2.03 46.47 9.78
N MET A 77 -2.77 46.57 10.89
CA MET A 77 -4.13 47.11 10.91
C MET A 77 -4.17 48.63 10.74
N GLU A 78 -3.22 49.34 11.35
CA GLU A 78 -3.05 50.80 11.20
C GLU A 78 -2.72 51.15 9.74
N LYS A 79 -1.76 50.42 9.13
CA LYS A 79 -1.36 50.63 7.73
C LYS A 79 -2.52 50.42 6.75
N ALA A 80 -3.43 49.49 7.07
CA ALA A 80 -4.60 49.19 6.27
C ALA A 80 -5.79 50.16 6.49
N GLU A 81 -5.68 51.11 7.43
CA GLU A 81 -6.77 52.00 7.87
C GLU A 81 -8.05 51.24 8.29
N ARG A 82 -7.90 50.08 8.95
CA ARG A 82 -9.02 49.14 9.26
C ARG A 82 -9.21 48.85 10.75
N GLU A 83 -9.30 49.90 11.56
CA GLU A 83 -9.35 49.90 13.04
C GLU A 83 -10.59 49.26 13.72
N SER A 84 -11.49 48.59 13.01
CA SER A 84 -12.64 47.88 13.64
C SER A 84 -12.80 46.46 13.14
N SER A 85 -11.74 45.90 12.57
CA SER A 85 -11.77 44.60 11.92
C SER A 85 -11.22 43.52 12.83
N ARG A 86 -11.78 42.31 12.74
CA ARG A 86 -11.24 41.12 13.40
C ARG A 86 -10.55 40.24 12.39
N VAL A 87 -9.39 39.70 12.78
CA VAL A 87 -8.61 38.81 11.92
C VAL A 87 -8.26 37.50 12.61
N TRP A 88 -8.29 36.40 11.88
CA TRP A 88 -7.85 35.10 12.41
C TRP A 88 -6.34 35.08 12.66
N ILE A 89 -5.96 34.46 13.77
CA ILE A 89 -4.58 34.05 14.10
C ILE A 89 -4.51 32.52 14.22
N GLY A 90 -3.31 31.95 14.27
CA GLY A 90 -3.05 30.51 14.23
C GLY A 90 -3.32 29.77 15.53
N LEU A 91 -4.45 30.02 16.19
CA LEU A 91 -4.79 29.44 17.49
C LEU A 91 -6.18 28.79 17.45
N GLU A 92 -6.23 27.47 17.65
CA GLU A 92 -7.45 26.67 17.62
C GLU A 92 -7.55 25.71 18.81
N LEU A 93 -8.78 25.39 19.22
CA LEU A 93 -9.03 24.38 20.23
C LEU A 93 -8.97 23.00 19.55
N PRO A 94 -8.06 22.10 19.97
CA PRO A 94 -7.95 20.78 19.37
C PRO A 94 -9.29 20.03 19.38
N PRO A 95 -9.67 19.31 18.30
CA PRO A 95 -10.95 18.60 18.23
C PRO A 95 -11.19 17.58 19.36
N ARG A 96 -10.12 17.06 19.97
CA ARG A 96 -10.15 16.18 21.15
C ARG A 96 -10.66 16.87 22.42
N LEU A 97 -10.59 18.19 22.50
CA LEU A 97 -11.06 18.99 23.62
C LEU A 97 -12.41 19.61 23.25
N GLN A 98 -13.48 19.17 23.93
CA GLN A 98 -14.85 19.64 23.65
C GLN A 98 -15.12 21.06 24.15
N CYS A 99 -14.34 21.53 25.14
CA CYS A 99 -14.50 22.84 25.76
C CYS A 99 -13.14 23.41 26.17
N THR A 100 -13.08 24.73 26.30
CA THR A 100 -11.92 25.43 26.87
C THR A 100 -11.74 25.05 28.34
N ASP A 101 -10.49 25.07 28.80
CA ASP A 101 -10.07 24.72 30.15
C ASP A 101 -9.17 25.82 30.70
N LEU A 102 -9.75 26.73 31.49
CA LEU A 102 -9.08 27.91 32.04
C LEU A 102 -7.90 27.57 32.96
N SER A 103 -7.76 26.31 33.40
CA SER A 103 -6.62 25.86 34.22
C SER A 103 -5.38 25.48 33.40
N LYS A 104 -5.55 25.31 32.07
CA LYS A 104 -4.47 24.89 31.17
C LYS A 104 -3.80 26.08 30.46
N PRO A 105 -2.53 25.93 30.03
CA PRO A 105 -1.89 26.90 29.13
C PRO A 105 -2.78 27.17 27.91
N LEU A 106 -2.84 28.43 27.50
CA LEU A 106 -3.71 28.90 26.41
C LEU A 106 -5.17 28.44 26.53
N ARG A 107 -5.66 28.15 27.75
CA ARG A 107 -7.01 27.64 28.00
C ARG A 107 -7.31 26.31 27.27
N GLY A 108 -6.28 25.54 26.95
CA GLY A 108 -6.37 24.29 26.19
C GLY A 108 -6.28 24.44 24.67
N PHE A 109 -6.16 25.67 24.14
CA PHE A 109 -5.88 25.89 22.72
C PHE A 109 -4.44 25.51 22.38
N THR A 110 -4.19 25.25 21.10
CA THR A 110 -2.86 24.99 20.55
C THR A 110 -2.62 25.84 19.33
N TRP A 111 -1.35 26.22 19.13
CA TRP A 111 -0.90 26.84 17.91
C TRP A 111 -1.03 25.90 16.70
N THR A 112 -0.91 26.43 15.49
CA THR A 112 -0.93 25.63 14.25
C THR A 112 0.19 24.57 14.18
N THR A 113 1.27 24.79 14.90
CA THR A 113 2.39 23.86 15.14
C THR A 113 2.08 22.76 16.17
N GLY A 114 0.96 22.86 16.89
CA GLY A 114 0.45 21.86 17.82
C GLY A 114 0.91 22.00 19.27
N ASP A 115 1.85 22.89 19.57
CA ASP A 115 2.24 23.24 20.93
C ASP A 115 1.35 24.34 21.52
N SER A 116 1.58 24.67 22.80
CA SER A 116 0.85 25.71 23.52
C SER A 116 1.78 26.72 24.20
N ASN A 117 3.03 26.85 23.74
CA ASN A 117 4.02 27.71 24.35
C ASN A 117 3.83 29.17 23.92
N THR A 118 3.73 30.08 24.87
CA THR A 118 3.66 31.52 24.61
C THR A 118 3.99 32.31 25.87
N ASP A 119 4.61 33.46 25.67
CA ASP A 119 4.87 34.45 26.73
C ASP A 119 3.83 35.59 26.71
N TYR A 120 2.83 35.52 25.82
CA TYR A 120 1.86 36.59 25.60
C TYR A 120 0.44 36.05 25.42
N THR A 121 -0.52 36.60 26.17
CA THR A 121 -1.95 36.40 25.92
C THR A 121 -2.72 37.66 26.31
N LYS A 122 -3.82 37.95 25.60
CA LYS A 122 -4.67 39.12 25.88
C LYS A 122 -6.15 38.82 25.65
N TRP A 123 -6.66 37.85 26.40
CA TRP A 123 -8.05 37.37 26.26
C TRP A 123 -9.09 38.42 26.66
N LYS A 124 -10.19 38.51 25.89
CA LYS A 124 -11.33 39.40 26.19
C LYS A 124 -12.15 38.95 27.40
N ASP A 125 -12.65 37.71 27.33
CA ASP A 125 -13.50 37.12 28.36
C ASP A 125 -12.71 36.04 29.10
N ASN A 126 -13.16 35.62 30.28
CA ASN A 126 -12.57 34.50 31.03
C ASN A 126 -13.63 33.43 31.35
N GLU A 127 -14.39 33.04 30.32
CA GLU A 127 -15.50 32.11 30.44
C GLU A 127 -15.22 30.79 29.73
N ARG A 128 -15.78 29.70 30.26
CA ARG A 128 -15.69 28.39 29.63
C ARG A 128 -16.63 28.31 28.43
N LYS A 129 -16.09 28.07 27.24
CA LYS A 129 -16.83 27.94 25.99
C LYS A 129 -16.63 26.55 25.39
N CYS A 130 -17.67 25.97 24.78
CA CYS A 130 -17.64 24.62 24.20
C CYS A 130 -17.90 24.63 22.69
N GLY A 131 -17.50 23.56 22.00
CA GLY A 131 -17.57 23.42 20.54
C GLY A 131 -16.26 23.77 19.82
N PRO A 132 -16.24 23.78 18.48
CA PRO A 132 -15.06 24.17 17.71
C PRO A 132 -14.77 25.67 17.92
N ARG A 133 -13.65 25.97 18.59
CA ARG A 133 -13.25 27.34 18.94
C ARG A 133 -11.94 27.72 18.27
N CYS A 134 -11.94 28.90 17.68
CA CYS A 134 -10.79 29.51 17.04
C CYS A 134 -10.67 30.95 17.52
N VAL A 135 -9.47 31.52 17.45
CA VAL A 135 -9.20 32.85 18.03
C VAL A 135 -8.96 33.89 16.95
N SER A 136 -9.67 35.01 17.08
CA SER A 136 -9.46 36.22 16.29
C SER A 136 -8.91 37.35 17.15
N VAL A 137 -8.17 38.26 16.54
CA VAL A 137 -7.59 39.45 17.19
C VAL A 137 -8.18 40.71 16.57
N ASN A 138 -8.42 41.73 17.39
CA ASN A 138 -8.85 43.08 16.97
C ASN A 138 -7.70 44.11 17.07
N GLU A 139 -7.97 45.36 16.70
CA GLU A 139 -7.01 46.47 16.74
C GLU A 139 -6.39 46.69 18.13
N ASN A 140 -7.16 46.43 19.19
CA ASN A 140 -6.70 46.53 20.57
C ASN A 140 -5.85 45.32 21.02
N GLN A 141 -5.40 44.47 20.09
CA GLN A 141 -4.68 43.22 20.33
C GLN A 141 -5.46 42.22 21.20
N THR A 142 -6.77 42.39 21.34
CA THR A 142 -7.59 41.58 22.23
C THR A 142 -8.01 40.29 21.53
N TRP A 143 -7.80 39.16 22.20
CA TRP A 143 -8.09 37.83 21.70
C TRP A 143 -9.53 37.44 22.01
N GLU A 144 -10.30 37.20 20.96
CA GLU A 144 -11.70 36.80 21.03
C GLU A 144 -11.89 35.36 20.57
N GLU A 145 -12.56 34.57 21.41
CA GLU A 145 -12.96 33.20 21.09
C GLU A 145 -14.24 33.20 20.24
N SER A 146 -14.13 32.72 18.99
CA SER A 146 -15.25 32.63 18.04
C SER A 146 -15.42 31.18 17.56
N ASN A 147 -16.57 30.87 16.93
CA ASN A 147 -16.74 29.56 16.31
C ASN A 147 -15.86 29.50 15.04
N CYS A 148 -15.11 28.41 14.86
CA CYS A 148 -14.23 28.25 13.68
C CYS A 148 -14.97 28.31 12.33
N GLU A 149 -16.27 28.02 12.35
CA GLU A 149 -17.15 28.08 11.17
C GLU A 149 -17.65 29.49 10.84
N ASP A 150 -17.46 30.45 11.74
CA ASP A 150 -17.76 31.86 11.49
C ASP A 150 -16.72 32.45 10.52
N LYS A 151 -17.06 33.59 9.93
CA LYS A 151 -16.13 34.37 9.13
C LYS A 151 -15.65 35.59 9.91
N THR A 152 -14.41 35.96 9.69
CA THR A 152 -13.82 37.24 10.12
C THR A 152 -13.65 38.17 8.92
N ASP A 153 -13.18 39.40 9.16
CA ASP A 153 -12.88 40.38 8.12
C ASP A 153 -11.61 40.01 7.36
N GLY A 154 -10.67 39.33 8.04
CA GLY A 154 -9.43 38.87 7.45
C GLY A 154 -8.69 37.83 8.28
N PHE A 155 -7.43 37.62 7.96
CA PHE A 155 -6.52 36.72 8.67
C PHE A 155 -5.07 37.17 8.46
N VAL A 156 -4.19 36.82 9.42
CA VAL A 156 -2.76 37.15 9.34
C VAL A 156 -1.98 35.88 9.07
N CYS A 157 -1.17 35.89 8.01
CA CYS A 157 -0.24 34.81 7.69
C CYS A 157 1.18 35.20 8.11
N VAL A 158 1.95 34.21 8.55
CA VAL A 158 3.40 34.29 8.71
C VAL A 158 4.05 33.43 7.64
N LEU A 159 4.96 34.04 6.90
CA LEU A 159 5.79 33.42 5.88
C LEU A 159 7.22 33.40 6.43
N SER A 160 7.66 32.23 6.88
CA SER A 160 9.01 32.05 7.39
C SER A 160 9.91 31.48 6.31
N PHE A 161 11.06 32.10 6.10
CA PHE A 161 12.04 31.64 5.14
C PHE A 161 13.35 31.38 5.90
N PRO A 162 13.77 30.13 6.09
CA PRO A 162 14.98 29.84 6.85
C PRO A 162 16.25 30.37 6.15
N GLN A 163 16.16 30.53 4.82
CA GLN A 163 17.23 30.95 3.92
C GLN A 163 16.71 31.96 2.90
N SER A 164 17.59 32.88 2.50
CA SER A 164 17.38 33.92 1.48
C SER A 164 18.63 34.09 0.66
N CYS A 165 18.50 34.70 -0.51
CA CYS A 165 19.68 35.21 -1.20
C CYS A 165 20.20 36.46 -0.50
N SER A 166 21.52 36.65 -0.56
CA SER A 166 22.13 37.91 -0.14
C SER A 166 21.77 39.01 -1.16
N PRO A 167 21.54 40.24 -0.71
CA PRO A 167 21.36 41.35 -1.63
C PRO A 167 22.61 41.58 -2.51
N ILE A 168 22.38 41.57 -3.82
CA ILE A 168 22.99 42.43 -4.84
C ILE A 168 23.69 43.72 -4.38
N PRO A 169 24.98 43.79 -4.03
CA PRO A 169 25.57 45.09 -3.70
C PRO A 169 25.47 46.01 -4.92
N PRO A 170 24.80 47.17 -4.83
CA PRO A 170 24.76 48.12 -5.93
C PRO A 170 26.17 48.66 -6.18
N SER A 171 26.47 49.00 -7.43
CA SER A 171 27.75 49.60 -7.81
C SER A 171 27.54 50.81 -8.70
N GLU A 172 28.59 51.60 -8.93
CA GLU A 172 28.52 52.74 -9.87
C GLU A 172 28.15 52.33 -11.31
N TRP A 173 28.24 51.03 -11.63
CA TRP A 173 28.07 50.49 -12.98
C TRP A 173 26.69 49.87 -13.21
N PHE A 174 25.91 49.64 -12.15
CA PHE A 174 24.58 49.04 -12.26
C PHE A 174 23.72 49.31 -11.03
N ASP A 175 22.42 49.43 -11.28
CA ASP A 175 21.39 49.50 -10.26
C ASP A 175 20.66 48.16 -10.19
N VAL A 176 20.15 47.84 -8.99
CA VAL A 176 19.42 46.59 -8.73
C VAL A 176 18.05 46.91 -8.15
N THR A 177 17.00 46.45 -8.81
CA THR A 177 15.62 46.50 -8.32
C THR A 177 15.16 45.09 -8.04
N TYR A 178 14.56 44.84 -6.87
CA TYR A 178 14.01 43.54 -6.53
C TYR A 178 12.51 43.50 -6.75
N GLU A 179 11.99 42.32 -7.08
CA GLU A 179 10.57 42.00 -7.03
C GLU A 179 10.42 40.66 -6.33
N THR A 180 9.94 40.67 -5.09
CA THR A 180 9.70 39.42 -4.36
C THR A 180 8.38 38.78 -4.81
N PRO A 181 8.13 37.48 -4.51
CA PRO A 181 6.87 36.80 -4.87
C PRO A 181 5.59 37.46 -4.32
N PHE A 182 5.73 38.43 -3.42
CA PHE A 182 4.63 39.16 -2.78
C PHE A 182 4.52 40.61 -3.28
N GLY A 183 5.27 41.01 -4.30
CA GLY A 183 5.23 42.36 -4.88
C GLY A 183 6.05 43.42 -4.12
N LEU A 184 7.06 43.01 -3.35
CA LEU A 184 7.98 43.94 -2.68
C LEU A 184 9.02 44.48 -3.66
N SER A 185 9.14 45.81 -3.75
CA SER A 185 10.09 46.46 -4.66
C SER A 185 11.04 47.49 -4.05
N ASP A 186 10.93 47.81 -2.75
CA ASP A 186 11.78 48.82 -2.12
C ASP A 186 12.91 48.17 -1.30
N GLY A 187 14.14 48.65 -1.49
CA GLY A 187 15.41 48.06 -1.03
C GLY A 187 15.75 48.30 0.44
N SER A 188 14.76 48.57 1.30
CA SER A 188 14.96 48.85 2.71
C SER A 188 15.13 47.54 3.52
N SER A 189 16.39 47.12 3.70
CA SER A 189 16.82 45.99 4.55
C SER A 189 16.17 44.64 4.21
N LEU A 190 16.21 44.26 2.94
CA LEU A 190 15.49 43.08 2.45
C LEU A 190 16.20 41.77 2.74
N PHE A 191 15.55 40.97 3.57
CA PHE A 191 15.62 39.53 3.48
C PHE A 191 14.93 39.08 2.17
N LEU A 192 15.66 38.45 1.24
CA LEU A 192 15.19 38.14 -0.14
C LEU A 192 14.75 36.66 -0.26
N PRO A 193 13.45 36.35 -0.12
CA PRO A 193 12.98 34.97 -0.10
C PRO A 193 13.17 34.25 -1.44
N PRO A 194 13.11 32.89 -1.42
CA PRO A 194 13.06 32.10 -2.66
C PRO A 194 11.99 32.60 -3.62
N GLY A 195 12.32 32.68 -4.91
CA GLY A 195 11.44 33.20 -5.96
C GLY A 195 11.52 34.71 -6.17
N THR A 196 12.34 35.43 -5.39
CA THR A 196 12.60 36.86 -5.65
C THR A 196 13.33 37.05 -6.96
N SER A 197 12.84 37.96 -7.79
CA SER A 197 13.49 38.41 -9.01
C SER A 197 14.35 39.65 -8.71
N ALA A 198 15.56 39.71 -9.25
CA ALA A 198 16.43 40.87 -9.23
C ALA A 198 16.65 41.35 -10.67
N TYR A 199 16.25 42.59 -10.94
CA TYR A 199 16.45 43.29 -12.19
C TYR A 199 17.69 44.16 -12.08
N VAL A 200 18.73 43.81 -12.83
CA VAL A 200 20.00 44.53 -12.84
C VAL A 200 20.12 45.30 -14.15
N SER A 201 20.37 46.61 -14.11
CA SER A 201 20.26 47.49 -15.29
C SER A 201 21.19 47.13 -16.48
N ASN A 202 22.28 46.41 -16.22
CA ASN A 202 23.25 45.95 -17.23
C ASN A 202 23.10 44.46 -17.61
N ILE A 203 22.08 43.75 -17.11
CA ILE A 203 21.76 42.36 -17.44
C ILE A 203 20.41 42.33 -18.15
N ALA A 204 20.32 41.61 -19.28
CA ALA A 204 19.12 41.59 -20.12
C ALA A 204 17.95 40.75 -19.57
N PHE A 205 18.16 40.02 -18.48
CA PHE A 205 17.21 39.09 -17.88
C PHE A 205 17.23 39.20 -16.35
N PRO A 206 16.10 38.95 -15.67
CA PRO A 206 16.07 38.94 -14.22
C PRO A 206 16.80 37.74 -13.64
N LEU A 207 17.51 37.94 -12.54
CA LEU A 207 18.06 36.87 -11.73
C LEU A 207 17.01 36.41 -10.71
N VAL A 208 16.84 35.10 -10.54
CA VAL A 208 15.86 34.54 -9.60
C VAL A 208 16.57 33.88 -8.43
N CYS A 209 16.20 34.28 -7.21
CA CYS A 209 16.70 33.67 -5.99
C CYS A 209 16.16 32.25 -5.82
N ASN A 210 17.02 31.23 -5.91
CA ASN A 210 16.60 29.84 -5.87
C ASN A 210 17.52 28.97 -5.01
N ASN A 211 17.03 27.82 -4.58
CA ASN A 211 17.78 26.82 -3.85
C ASN A 211 18.61 25.97 -4.83
N THR A 212 19.91 25.84 -4.57
CA THR A 212 20.85 25.09 -5.40
C THR A 212 20.90 23.57 -5.07
N GLY A 213 19.92 23.06 -4.34
CA GLY A 213 19.75 21.63 -4.04
C GLY A 213 20.57 21.13 -2.84
N ASN A 214 21.68 21.80 -2.51
CA ASN A 214 22.47 21.53 -1.30
C ASN A 214 21.99 22.31 -0.06
N GLY A 215 20.85 23.01 -0.16
CA GLY A 215 20.35 23.89 0.90
C GLY A 215 21.11 25.22 0.99
N THR A 216 21.70 25.72 -0.11
CA THR A 216 22.20 27.09 -0.21
C THR A 216 21.41 27.87 -1.24
N MET A 217 21.00 29.09 -0.87
CA MET A 217 20.28 30.01 -1.74
C MET A 217 21.27 30.80 -2.59
N ARG A 218 21.05 30.84 -3.90
CA ARG A 218 21.85 31.64 -4.84
C ARG A 218 20.97 32.30 -5.89
N TRP A 219 21.49 33.37 -6.48
CA TRP A 219 20.92 33.95 -7.68
C TRP A 219 21.11 32.99 -8.86
N THR A 220 20.05 32.78 -9.62
CA THR A 220 20.03 31.87 -10.77
C THR A 220 19.34 32.54 -11.95
N SER A 221 19.37 31.91 -13.11
CA SER A 221 18.77 32.40 -14.35
C SER A 221 18.37 31.18 -15.18
N GLU A 222 17.32 31.29 -15.98
CA GLU A 222 16.93 30.25 -16.94
C GLU A 222 17.86 30.21 -18.16
N THR A 223 18.60 31.29 -18.42
CA THR A 223 19.57 31.34 -19.52
C THR A 223 20.83 30.53 -19.18
N PRO A 224 21.25 29.58 -20.03
CA PRO A 224 22.53 28.88 -19.86
C PRO A 224 23.71 29.86 -19.98
N GLY A 225 24.78 29.60 -19.22
CA GLY A 225 26.00 30.40 -19.23
C GLY A 225 26.08 31.41 -18.09
N ALA A 226 27.26 32.01 -17.94
CA ALA A 226 27.51 33.05 -16.96
C ALA A 226 26.88 34.39 -17.41
N TRP A 227 26.49 35.23 -16.45
CA TRP A 227 26.25 36.66 -16.71
C TRP A 227 27.50 37.48 -16.40
N ASN A 228 27.41 38.81 -16.53
CA ASN A 228 28.53 39.71 -16.29
C ASN A 228 29.22 39.42 -14.94
N CYS A 229 30.53 39.11 -14.97
CA CYS A 229 31.27 38.65 -13.80
C CYS A 229 31.31 39.66 -12.64
N VAL A 230 31.06 40.96 -12.89
CA VAL A 230 31.01 41.99 -11.83
C VAL A 230 29.79 41.81 -10.91
N VAL A 231 28.73 41.17 -11.41
CA VAL A 231 27.51 40.90 -10.65
C VAL A 231 27.58 39.46 -10.14
N GLU A 232 27.65 39.24 -8.83
CA GLU A 232 27.60 37.89 -8.22
C GLU A 232 28.53 36.85 -8.89
N ASN A 233 29.76 37.24 -9.26
CA ASN A 233 30.71 36.36 -9.95
C ASN A 233 30.12 35.70 -11.21
N GLY A 234 29.26 36.39 -11.97
CA GLY A 234 28.60 35.86 -13.16
C GLY A 234 27.68 34.66 -12.90
N GLY A 235 27.37 34.37 -11.63
CA GLY A 235 26.66 33.17 -11.22
C GLY A 235 27.53 31.91 -11.16
N CYS A 236 28.83 32.03 -11.39
CA CYS A 236 29.76 30.90 -11.38
C CYS A 236 29.99 30.39 -9.96
N GLU A 237 29.95 29.06 -9.78
CA GLU A 237 30.27 28.43 -8.50
C GLU A 237 31.71 28.66 -8.07
N PHE A 238 32.65 28.73 -9.02
CA PHE A 238 34.07 28.90 -8.75
C PHE A 238 34.62 30.22 -9.31
N ILE A 239 35.08 30.26 -10.56
CA ILE A 239 35.66 31.48 -11.15
C ILE A 239 34.86 31.88 -12.39
N CYS A 240 34.53 33.17 -12.49
CA CYS A 240 34.02 33.78 -13.71
C CYS A 240 35.15 34.53 -14.43
N ASP A 241 35.34 34.24 -15.71
CA ASP A 241 36.35 34.88 -16.54
C ASP A 241 35.71 35.59 -17.75
N GLY A 242 36.20 36.79 -18.07
CA GLY A 242 35.70 37.63 -19.16
C GLY A 242 34.59 38.62 -18.78
N MET A 243 34.69 39.88 -19.22
CA MET A 243 33.65 40.90 -18.98
C MET A 243 32.57 40.91 -20.07
N GLU A 244 32.97 40.84 -21.35
CA GLU A 244 32.04 40.86 -22.50
C GLU A 244 31.53 39.46 -22.88
N THR A 245 32.34 38.42 -22.60
CA THR A 245 32.02 37.01 -22.87
C THR A 245 32.29 36.19 -21.60
N PRO A 246 31.43 36.33 -20.58
CA PRO A 246 31.65 35.68 -19.30
C PRO A 246 31.54 34.16 -19.43
N VAL A 247 32.53 33.44 -18.90
CA VAL A 247 32.61 31.97 -18.89
C VAL A 247 32.98 31.49 -17.50
N CYS A 248 32.23 30.53 -16.96
CA CYS A 248 32.57 29.90 -15.70
C CYS A 248 33.65 28.82 -15.88
N GLN A 249 34.67 28.88 -15.04
CA GLN A 249 35.72 27.88 -14.93
C GLN A 249 35.53 27.10 -13.64
N CYS A 250 35.67 25.77 -13.71
CA CYS A 250 35.59 24.89 -12.55
C CYS A 250 36.99 24.57 -11.99
N GLU A 251 37.04 24.28 -10.70
CA GLU A 251 38.25 23.75 -10.05
C GLU A 251 38.67 22.41 -10.70
N THR A 252 39.97 22.10 -10.64
CA THR A 252 40.53 20.86 -11.19
C THR A 252 39.76 19.62 -10.74
N GLY A 253 39.32 18.80 -11.70
CA GLY A 253 38.55 17.58 -11.43
C GLY A 253 37.03 17.76 -11.28
N ARG A 254 36.50 18.96 -11.52
CA ARG A 254 35.06 19.22 -11.67
C ARG A 254 34.70 19.61 -13.11
N LEU A 255 33.48 19.28 -13.49
CA LEU A 255 32.89 19.57 -14.80
C LEU A 255 31.82 20.64 -14.68
N SER A 256 31.69 21.47 -15.71
CA SER A 256 30.58 22.43 -15.81
C SER A 256 29.28 21.69 -16.14
N LEU A 257 28.24 21.97 -15.35
CA LEU A 257 26.89 21.50 -15.63
C LEU A 257 26.32 22.16 -16.88
N LYS A 258 25.17 21.66 -17.35
CA LYS A 258 24.48 22.21 -18.54
C LYS A 258 24.05 23.67 -18.37
N ASP A 259 23.94 24.15 -17.14
CA ASP A 259 23.65 25.56 -16.83
C ASP A 259 24.84 26.49 -17.11
N GLY A 260 26.03 25.94 -17.36
CA GLY A 260 27.27 26.67 -17.62
C GLY A 260 27.82 27.43 -16.42
N ARG A 261 27.31 27.17 -15.20
CA ARG A 261 27.59 27.95 -13.98
C ARG A 261 27.97 27.10 -12.78
N THR A 262 27.38 25.92 -12.66
CA THR A 262 27.58 25.02 -11.53
C THR A 262 28.64 23.98 -11.86
N CYS A 263 29.47 23.65 -10.88
CA CYS A 263 30.58 22.71 -11.01
C CYS A 263 30.27 21.41 -10.28
N THR A 264 30.12 20.32 -11.02
CA THR A 264 29.80 19.00 -10.49
C THR A 264 30.98 18.05 -10.62
N ARG A 265 31.13 17.08 -9.71
CA ARG A 265 32.02 15.95 -9.98
C ARG A 265 31.32 14.99 -10.94
N PRO A 266 32.08 14.27 -11.79
CA PRO A 266 31.50 13.33 -12.74
C PRO A 266 30.46 12.36 -12.14
N CYS A 267 30.72 11.86 -10.92
CA CYS A 267 29.84 10.92 -10.24
C CYS A 267 28.69 11.54 -9.44
N ASP A 268 28.67 12.85 -9.19
CA ASP A 268 27.60 13.49 -8.40
C ASP A 268 26.24 13.44 -9.13
N SER A 269 26.27 13.32 -10.46
CA SER A 269 25.07 13.18 -11.31
C SER A 269 24.52 11.76 -11.38
N ASN A 270 25.08 10.81 -10.62
CA ASN A 270 24.78 9.37 -10.69
C ASN A 270 24.68 8.85 -12.14
N PRO A 271 25.73 9.00 -12.96
CA PRO A 271 25.71 8.60 -14.36
C PRO A 271 25.72 7.07 -14.57
N CYS A 272 25.96 6.30 -13.51
CA CYS A 272 26.06 4.84 -13.51
C CYS A 272 24.87 4.21 -12.80
N GLU A 273 24.41 3.05 -13.26
CA GLU A 273 23.31 2.30 -12.64
C GLU A 273 23.66 1.78 -11.24
N GLN A 274 24.90 1.35 -11.04
CA GLN A 274 25.42 0.89 -9.75
C GLN A 274 26.57 1.79 -9.30
N GLN A 275 27.83 1.39 -9.49
CA GLN A 275 28.97 2.10 -8.94
C GLN A 275 29.57 3.09 -9.96
N CYS A 276 29.86 4.31 -9.52
CA CYS A 276 30.62 5.30 -10.30
C CYS A 276 31.97 5.54 -9.63
N VAL A 277 33.06 5.30 -10.36
CA VAL A 277 34.42 5.57 -9.90
C VAL A 277 34.97 6.76 -10.67
N GLN A 278 35.34 7.81 -9.95
CA GLN A 278 36.02 8.95 -10.53
C GLN A 278 37.44 8.55 -10.92
N MET A 279 37.79 8.76 -12.19
CA MET A 279 39.13 8.56 -12.73
C MET A 279 39.92 9.88 -12.66
N ARG A 280 40.79 10.18 -13.62
CA ARG A 280 41.58 11.43 -13.63
C ARG A 280 40.84 12.57 -14.32
N GLU A 281 41.06 13.79 -13.81
CA GLU A 281 40.84 15.15 -14.39
C GLU A 281 39.49 15.50 -15.05
N SER A 282 38.56 14.56 -15.22
CA SER A 282 37.17 14.74 -15.72
C SER A 282 36.52 13.41 -16.16
N GLU A 283 37.26 12.30 -16.15
CA GLU A 283 36.75 10.99 -16.55
C GLU A 283 36.11 10.24 -15.37
N TYR A 284 35.12 9.40 -15.69
CA TYR A 284 34.53 8.43 -14.77
C TYR A 284 34.41 7.08 -15.45
N GLN A 285 34.38 6.03 -14.65
CA GLN A 285 34.11 4.67 -15.08
C GLN A 285 32.98 4.09 -14.24
N CYS A 286 31.99 3.50 -14.90
CA CYS A 286 30.97 2.72 -14.22
C CYS A 286 31.48 1.31 -13.95
N MET A 287 31.22 0.83 -12.74
CA MET A 287 31.49 -0.53 -12.30
C MET A 287 30.19 -1.16 -11.82
N CYS A 288 30.09 -2.47 -12.00
CA CYS A 288 28.95 -3.23 -11.53
C CYS A 288 29.33 -4.02 -10.28
N ASP A 289 28.34 -4.22 -9.41
CA ASP A 289 28.42 -5.09 -8.26
C ASP A 289 28.65 -6.55 -8.71
N GLU A 290 29.14 -7.40 -7.80
CA GLU A 290 29.31 -8.83 -8.08
C GLU A 290 27.99 -9.47 -8.55
N GLY A 291 28.06 -10.39 -9.51
CA GLY A 291 26.87 -10.98 -10.16
C GLY A 291 26.29 -10.14 -11.31
N TYR A 292 26.87 -8.97 -11.62
CA TYR A 292 26.43 -8.12 -12.72
C TYR A 292 27.55 -7.87 -13.74
N LYS A 293 27.18 -7.67 -15.00
CA LYS A 293 28.08 -7.28 -16.09
C LYS A 293 27.75 -5.89 -16.63
N LEU A 294 28.78 -5.11 -16.93
CA LEU A 294 28.62 -3.78 -17.49
C LEU A 294 28.17 -3.85 -18.96
N VAL A 295 27.05 -3.21 -19.26
CA VAL A 295 26.45 -3.08 -20.60
C VAL A 295 26.34 -1.60 -20.94
N ASN A 296 26.68 -1.23 -22.19
CA ASN A 296 26.62 0.15 -22.69
C ASN A 296 27.43 1.17 -21.88
N ARG A 297 28.48 0.73 -21.16
CA ARG A 297 29.36 1.55 -20.30
C ARG A 297 28.71 2.21 -19.08
N THR A 298 27.39 2.17 -18.91
CA THR A 298 26.68 2.83 -17.81
C THR A 298 25.71 1.93 -17.06
N ARG A 299 25.28 0.82 -17.65
CA ARG A 299 24.24 -0.06 -17.11
C ARG A 299 24.81 -1.39 -16.65
N CYS A 300 24.19 -1.96 -15.62
CA CYS A 300 24.61 -3.23 -15.04
C CYS A 300 23.51 -4.25 -15.28
N GLN A 301 23.83 -5.26 -16.09
CA GLN A 301 22.91 -6.35 -16.38
C GLN A 301 23.25 -7.52 -15.48
N ASP A 302 22.22 -8.08 -14.85
CA ASP A 302 22.31 -9.31 -14.09
C ASP A 302 22.89 -10.46 -14.94
N ILE A 303 23.77 -11.26 -14.33
CA ILE A 303 24.31 -12.46 -14.95
C ILE A 303 23.37 -13.60 -14.61
N ASP A 304 22.82 -14.26 -15.64
CA ASP A 304 22.02 -15.47 -15.46
C ASP A 304 22.94 -16.66 -15.15
N ASP A 305 23.25 -16.87 -13.88
CA ASP A 305 24.14 -17.93 -13.42
C ASP A 305 23.57 -19.33 -13.74
N CYS A 306 22.25 -19.50 -13.64
CA CYS A 306 21.57 -20.76 -13.98
C CYS A 306 21.67 -21.08 -15.48
N GLY A 307 21.56 -20.05 -16.33
CA GLY A 307 21.74 -20.19 -17.78
C GLY A 307 23.20 -20.39 -18.18
N ALA A 308 24.13 -19.73 -17.48
CA ALA A 308 25.57 -19.82 -17.75
C ALA A 308 26.17 -21.15 -17.26
N HIS A 309 25.67 -21.68 -16.15
CA HIS A 309 26.14 -22.89 -15.49
C HIS A 309 24.95 -23.81 -15.12
N PRO A 310 24.48 -24.66 -16.05
CA PRO A 310 23.32 -25.52 -15.80
C PRO A 310 23.49 -26.50 -14.63
N ASP A 311 24.73 -26.94 -14.36
CA ASP A 311 25.05 -27.89 -13.28
C ASP A 311 25.46 -27.20 -11.96
N ILE A 312 25.15 -25.91 -11.81
CA ILE A 312 25.52 -25.12 -10.61
C ILE A 312 24.72 -25.54 -9.37
N CYS A 313 23.53 -26.08 -9.57
CA CYS A 313 22.67 -26.64 -8.53
C CYS A 313 22.42 -28.11 -8.81
N ASP A 314 22.29 -28.91 -7.75
CA ASP A 314 22.00 -30.33 -7.84
C ASP A 314 20.62 -30.62 -8.45
N GLN A 315 19.60 -29.83 -8.08
CA GLN A 315 18.22 -30.02 -8.54
C GLN A 315 17.64 -28.78 -9.23
N ILE A 316 17.17 -27.79 -8.48
CA ILE A 316 16.49 -26.60 -9.05
C ILE A 316 17.40 -25.38 -8.91
N CYS A 317 17.73 -24.73 -10.03
CA CYS A 317 18.40 -23.43 -10.03
C CYS A 317 17.41 -22.30 -10.34
N ILE A 318 17.45 -21.24 -9.54
CA ILE A 318 16.64 -20.03 -9.73
C ILE A 318 17.58 -18.83 -9.79
N ASN A 319 17.62 -18.16 -10.94
CA ASN A 319 18.42 -16.94 -11.08
C ASN A 319 17.79 -15.80 -10.28
N THR A 320 18.62 -15.04 -9.56
CA THR A 320 18.18 -13.91 -8.72
C THR A 320 19.05 -12.69 -9.02
N PRO A 321 18.60 -11.45 -8.74
CA PRO A 321 19.44 -10.29 -9.01
C PRO A 321 20.77 -10.32 -8.23
N GLY A 322 21.89 -10.47 -8.94
CA GLY A 322 23.26 -10.51 -8.43
C GLY A 322 23.73 -11.85 -7.88
N SER A 323 22.94 -12.92 -8.02
CA SER A 323 23.19 -14.23 -7.40
C SER A 323 22.27 -15.31 -7.97
N PHE A 324 22.36 -16.53 -7.48
CA PHE A 324 21.38 -17.58 -7.76
C PHE A 324 21.00 -18.31 -6.48
N LEU A 325 19.89 -19.02 -6.57
CA LEU A 325 19.36 -19.83 -5.49
C LEU A 325 19.18 -21.26 -5.95
N CYS A 326 19.84 -22.19 -5.26
CA CYS A 326 19.57 -23.61 -5.39
C CYS A 326 18.42 -24.02 -4.47
N LYS A 327 17.51 -24.85 -4.99
CA LYS A 327 16.44 -25.48 -4.23
C LYS A 327 16.39 -26.97 -4.50
N CYS A 328 15.93 -27.70 -3.50
CA CYS A 328 15.61 -29.11 -3.63
C CYS A 328 14.13 -29.30 -3.99
N HIS A 329 13.82 -30.41 -4.65
CA HIS A 329 12.46 -30.88 -4.87
C HIS A 329 11.78 -31.17 -3.52
N PRO A 330 10.44 -31.18 -3.45
CA PRO A 330 9.73 -31.65 -2.26
C PRO A 330 10.17 -33.08 -1.89
N GLY A 331 10.36 -33.33 -0.59
CA GLY A 331 10.91 -34.61 -0.08
C GLY A 331 12.43 -34.64 0.05
N PHE A 332 13.12 -33.53 -0.28
CA PHE A 332 14.57 -33.41 -0.18
C PHE A 332 14.96 -32.22 0.68
N GLU A 333 16.07 -32.33 1.40
CA GLU A 333 16.69 -31.24 2.15
C GLU A 333 18.08 -30.91 1.63
N MET A 334 18.49 -29.65 1.80
CA MET A 334 19.79 -29.19 1.33
C MET A 334 20.85 -29.43 2.40
N ILE A 335 21.78 -30.35 2.12
CA ILE A 335 22.91 -30.70 2.99
C ILE A 335 24.20 -30.44 2.20
N ASP A 336 25.06 -29.57 2.71
CA ASP A 336 26.36 -29.21 2.10
C ASP A 336 26.29 -28.81 0.61
N GLY A 337 25.15 -28.25 0.16
CA GLY A 337 24.92 -27.82 -1.22
C GLY A 337 24.42 -28.91 -2.17
N GLN A 338 24.12 -30.11 -1.65
CA GLN A 338 23.46 -31.20 -2.37
C GLN A 338 22.07 -31.43 -1.79
N CYS A 339 21.17 -31.99 -2.61
CA CYS A 339 19.82 -32.30 -2.19
C CYS A 339 19.74 -33.77 -1.78
N GLU A 340 19.69 -34.01 -0.49
CA GLU A 340 19.57 -35.33 0.09
C GLU A 340 18.11 -35.65 0.39
N ASP A 341 17.74 -36.91 0.22
CA ASP A 341 16.40 -37.42 0.48
C ASP A 341 16.08 -37.33 1.97
N ILE A 342 14.91 -36.78 2.32
CA ILE A 342 14.47 -36.71 3.72
C ILE A 342 13.89 -38.08 4.08
N ASP A 343 14.51 -38.79 5.01
CA ASP A 343 13.92 -40.02 5.53
C ASP A 343 12.75 -39.70 6.46
N GLU A 344 11.53 -39.72 5.93
CA GLU A 344 10.37 -39.37 6.75
C GLU A 344 10.02 -40.48 7.77
N CYS A 345 10.60 -41.68 7.64
CA CYS A 345 10.43 -42.77 8.61
C CYS A 345 11.14 -42.48 9.94
N ASP A 346 12.19 -41.65 9.96
CA ASP A 346 12.84 -41.20 11.20
C ASP A 346 11.89 -40.42 12.11
N MET A 347 10.83 -39.83 11.54
CA MET A 347 9.81 -39.10 12.28
C MET A 347 8.64 -39.97 12.77
N SER A 348 8.70 -41.30 12.59
CA SER A 348 7.66 -42.26 13.03
C SER A 348 6.24 -41.89 12.57
N ILE A 349 6.12 -41.51 11.29
CA ILE A 349 4.86 -41.00 10.71
C ILE A 349 3.81 -42.07 10.39
N CYS A 350 4.23 -43.31 10.19
CA CYS A 350 3.33 -44.45 9.93
C CYS A 350 2.86 -45.07 11.25
N GLU A 351 1.62 -45.53 11.29
CA GLU A 351 1.05 -46.25 12.44
C GLU A 351 1.74 -47.60 12.72
N ASP A 352 2.23 -48.26 11.67
CA ASP A 352 2.86 -49.58 11.77
C ASP A 352 4.24 -49.61 11.08
N GLN A 353 4.33 -50.10 9.83
CA GLN A 353 5.61 -50.20 9.12
C GLN A 353 5.80 -49.03 8.16
N CYS A 354 6.97 -48.39 8.20
CA CYS A 354 7.37 -47.33 7.29
C CYS A 354 8.48 -47.80 6.37
N ASN A 355 8.39 -47.43 5.09
CA ASN A 355 9.44 -47.63 4.10
C ASN A 355 9.71 -46.32 3.37
N ASN A 356 10.90 -45.76 3.58
CA ASN A 356 11.35 -44.56 2.91
C ASN A 356 11.61 -44.84 1.42
N THR A 357 11.28 -43.88 0.57
CA THR A 357 11.46 -43.95 -0.89
C THR A 357 12.04 -42.63 -1.40
N TYR A 358 12.67 -42.63 -2.56
CA TYR A 358 13.27 -41.40 -3.08
C TYR A 358 12.22 -40.31 -3.33
N GLY A 359 12.25 -39.24 -2.52
CA GLY A 359 11.36 -38.09 -2.49
C GLY A 359 10.04 -38.30 -1.76
N SER A 360 9.84 -39.42 -1.06
CA SER A 360 8.58 -39.73 -0.37
C SER A 360 8.69 -40.94 0.56
N TYR A 361 7.58 -41.37 1.15
CA TYR A 361 7.53 -42.60 1.94
C TYR A 361 6.27 -43.43 1.62
N SER A 362 6.30 -44.67 2.07
CA SER A 362 5.14 -45.56 2.01
C SER A 362 4.93 -46.25 3.35
N CYS A 363 3.69 -46.23 3.84
CA CYS A 363 3.30 -47.01 5.01
C CYS A 363 2.73 -48.35 4.58
N SER A 364 2.99 -49.38 5.38
CA SER A 364 2.40 -50.69 5.23
C SER A 364 1.91 -51.20 6.58
N CYS A 365 0.89 -52.05 6.53
CA CYS A 365 0.22 -52.55 7.73
C CYS A 365 0.45 -54.06 7.86
N SER A 366 0.50 -54.51 9.10
CA SER A 366 0.58 -55.93 9.45
C SER A 366 -0.64 -56.71 8.93
N SER A 367 -0.51 -58.04 8.89
CA SER A 367 -1.55 -58.94 8.39
C SER A 367 -2.91 -58.70 9.08
N GLY A 368 -3.98 -58.61 8.29
CA GLY A 368 -5.33 -58.29 8.78
C GLY A 368 -5.68 -56.80 8.74
N TYR A 369 -4.74 -55.94 8.31
CA TYR A 369 -4.94 -54.49 8.15
C TYR A 369 -4.51 -54.03 6.75
N ILE A 370 -5.09 -52.93 6.29
CA ILE A 370 -4.71 -52.20 5.08
C ILE A 370 -4.57 -50.72 5.40
N VAL A 371 -3.85 -50.00 4.54
CA VAL A 371 -3.72 -48.55 4.65
C VAL A 371 -5.09 -47.88 4.48
N ASP A 372 -5.39 -46.87 5.29
CA ASP A 372 -6.63 -46.11 5.17
C ASP A 372 -6.58 -45.18 3.93
N ASP A 373 -7.59 -45.31 3.06
CA ASP A 373 -7.74 -44.49 1.85
C ASP A 373 -7.80 -42.97 2.14
N LYS A 374 -8.27 -42.58 3.33
CA LYS A 374 -8.37 -41.17 3.75
C LYS A 374 -7.11 -40.67 4.44
N ASN A 375 -6.34 -41.58 5.03
CA ASN A 375 -5.12 -41.25 5.74
C ASN A 375 -4.06 -42.34 5.50
N PRO A 376 -3.14 -42.14 4.55
CA PRO A 376 -2.18 -43.17 4.15
C PRO A 376 -1.20 -43.56 5.26
N ASN A 377 -1.20 -42.83 6.39
CA ASN A 377 -0.34 -43.08 7.53
C ASN A 377 -0.98 -43.98 8.59
N LYS A 378 -2.26 -44.35 8.41
CA LYS A 378 -3.02 -45.16 9.35
C LYS A 378 -3.41 -46.52 8.77
N CYS A 379 -3.61 -47.47 9.69
CA CYS A 379 -4.02 -48.82 9.38
C CYS A 379 -5.48 -49.04 9.78
N LYS A 380 -6.28 -49.56 8.85
CA LYS A 380 -7.65 -50.00 9.11
C LYS A 380 -7.77 -51.50 8.94
N GLN A 381 -8.52 -52.15 9.82
CA GLN A 381 -8.72 -53.60 9.75
C GLN A 381 -9.43 -53.98 8.45
N PHE A 382 -8.96 -55.05 7.80
CA PHE A 382 -9.52 -55.56 6.55
C PHE A 382 -9.90 -57.02 6.67
N CYS A 383 -11.17 -57.32 6.42
CA CYS A 383 -11.71 -58.67 6.37
C CYS A 383 -12.04 -59.04 4.91
N GLY A 384 -11.14 -59.80 4.28
CA GLY A 384 -11.26 -60.23 2.88
C GLY A 384 -12.08 -61.51 2.65
N GLN A 385 -12.78 -62.02 3.66
CA GLN A 385 -13.54 -63.29 3.65
C GLN A 385 -14.87 -63.19 4.44
N ARG A 386 -15.68 -64.26 4.49
CA ARG A 386 -16.98 -64.30 5.21
C ARG A 386 -16.86 -64.12 6.73
N SER A 387 -15.69 -64.38 7.30
CA SER A 387 -15.41 -64.20 8.73
C SER A 387 -13.96 -63.79 8.96
N CYS A 388 -13.70 -63.06 10.03
CA CYS A 388 -12.37 -62.68 10.51
C CYS A 388 -12.34 -62.60 12.04
N GLU A 389 -11.17 -62.52 12.64
CA GLU A 389 -11.02 -62.44 14.09
C GLU A 389 -11.40 -61.04 14.61
N ALA A 390 -12.15 -60.98 15.71
CA ALA A 390 -12.57 -59.71 16.30
C ALA A 390 -11.47 -59.09 17.16
N LEU A 391 -11.40 -57.75 17.16
CA LEU A 391 -10.45 -57.03 18.01
C LEU A 391 -11.03 -56.85 19.40
N CYS A 392 -10.56 -57.65 20.34
CA CYS A 392 -11.00 -57.66 21.73
C CYS A 392 -10.07 -56.87 22.62
N ASP A 393 -10.60 -55.94 23.44
CA ASP A 393 -9.83 -55.30 24.49
C ASP A 393 -9.53 -56.34 25.60
N PRO A 394 -8.26 -56.54 25.98
CA PRO A 394 -7.88 -57.50 27.00
C PRO A 394 -8.49 -57.25 28.39
N ASN A 395 -8.89 -56.02 28.69
CA ASN A 395 -9.26 -55.61 30.05
C ASN A 395 -10.75 -55.74 30.35
N ASP A 396 -11.62 -55.47 29.39
CA ASP A 396 -13.08 -55.57 29.56
C ASP A 396 -13.70 -56.71 28.71
N GLY A 397 -12.92 -57.31 27.82
CA GLY A 397 -13.35 -58.38 26.94
C GLY A 397 -14.35 -57.91 25.87
N LEU A 398 -14.55 -56.59 25.69
CA LEU A 398 -15.37 -56.05 24.63
C LEU A 398 -14.62 -56.17 23.32
N CYS A 399 -15.30 -56.72 22.31
CA CYS A 399 -14.70 -56.88 20.99
C CYS A 399 -15.41 -55.98 20.00
N ASN A 400 -14.66 -55.47 19.04
CA ASN A 400 -15.19 -54.65 17.98
C ASN A 400 -14.92 -55.33 16.64
N CYS A 401 -15.88 -55.17 15.73
CA CYS A 401 -15.77 -55.63 14.36
C CYS A 401 -15.60 -54.46 13.41
N PRO A 402 -14.91 -54.67 12.28
CA PRO A 402 -14.87 -53.68 11.21
C PRO A 402 -16.27 -53.46 10.64
N ASP A 403 -16.48 -52.29 10.02
CA ASP A 403 -17.76 -51.88 9.45
C ASP A 403 -18.35 -52.97 8.52
N GLY A 404 -19.62 -53.35 8.76
CA GLY A 404 -20.33 -54.37 7.99
C GLY A 404 -20.15 -55.82 8.47
N TYR A 405 -19.52 -56.02 9.64
CA TYR A 405 -19.42 -57.32 10.32
C TYR A 405 -20.01 -57.24 11.74
N VAL A 406 -20.57 -58.35 12.21
CA VAL A 406 -21.07 -58.51 13.58
C VAL A 406 -20.30 -59.59 14.31
N LEU A 407 -20.21 -59.48 15.63
CA LEU A 407 -19.64 -60.51 16.48
C LEU A 407 -20.56 -61.72 16.48
N ASP A 408 -20.04 -62.87 16.07
CA ASP A 408 -20.71 -64.15 16.28
C ASP A 408 -20.32 -64.68 17.67
N ASP A 409 -21.25 -64.57 18.62
CA ASP A 409 -21.06 -64.97 20.01
C ASP A 409 -21.31 -66.48 20.25
N LEU A 410 -21.56 -67.27 19.20
CA LEU A 410 -22.00 -68.67 19.31
C LEU A 410 -20.84 -69.70 19.44
N GLY A 411 -19.57 -69.27 19.41
CA GLY A 411 -18.41 -70.15 19.52
C GLY A 411 -17.61 -69.98 20.82
N ALA A 412 -17.61 -71.00 21.68
CA ALA A 412 -16.98 -70.98 23.00
C ALA A 412 -15.43 -70.86 23.04
N GLU A 413 -14.75 -70.63 21.92
CA GLU A 413 -13.28 -70.51 21.89
C GLU A 413 -12.74 -69.40 20.95
N GLY A 414 -13.59 -68.52 20.42
CA GLY A 414 -13.10 -67.35 19.67
C GLY A 414 -14.22 -66.41 19.25
N LYS A 415 -14.00 -65.11 19.44
CA LYS A 415 -14.94 -64.07 19.00
C LYS A 415 -14.59 -63.68 17.57
N PHE A 416 -15.41 -64.14 16.64
CA PHE A 416 -15.20 -63.88 15.21
C PHE A 416 -16.21 -62.85 14.72
N CYS A 417 -15.74 -61.95 13.89
CA CYS A 417 -16.56 -61.04 13.12
C CYS A 417 -17.04 -61.77 11.87
N VAL A 418 -18.34 -62.03 11.79
CA VAL A 418 -18.97 -62.61 10.60
C VAL A 418 -19.66 -61.53 9.79
N LYS A 419 -19.64 -61.69 8.48
CA LYS A 419 -20.35 -60.78 7.59
C LYS A 419 -21.85 -60.85 7.89
N ILE A 420 -22.47 -59.69 8.05
CA ILE A 420 -23.91 -59.59 8.30
C ILE A 420 -24.67 -60.20 7.10
N ASP A 421 -25.62 -61.10 7.38
CA ASP A 421 -26.71 -61.41 6.45
C ASP A 421 -27.94 -60.66 6.93
N GLU A 422 -28.18 -59.52 6.30
CA GLU A 422 -29.24 -58.62 6.74
C GLU A 422 -30.65 -59.26 6.57
N CYS A 423 -30.79 -60.33 5.77
CA CYS A 423 -32.07 -61.03 5.55
C CYS A 423 -32.47 -61.99 6.68
N ASP A 424 -31.54 -62.41 7.55
CA ASP A 424 -31.84 -63.34 8.65
C ASP A 424 -32.78 -62.74 9.71
N SER A 425 -32.87 -61.40 9.75
CA SER A 425 -33.78 -60.68 10.64
C SER A 425 -35.23 -60.61 10.14
N GLU A 426 -35.55 -61.34 9.06
CA GLU A 426 -36.81 -61.27 8.30
C GLU A 426 -37.28 -59.82 8.07
N PRO A 427 -36.41 -58.91 7.56
CA PRO A 427 -36.75 -57.50 7.47
C PRO A 427 -37.84 -57.23 6.41
N CYS A 428 -38.01 -58.14 5.45
CA CYS A 428 -38.98 -58.01 4.37
C CYS A 428 -40.24 -58.83 4.67
N LYS A 429 -41.43 -58.25 4.42
CA LYS A 429 -42.68 -59.06 4.36
C LYS A 429 -42.85 -59.79 3.04
N GLY A 430 -42.04 -59.43 2.03
CA GLY A 430 -41.87 -60.15 0.76
C GLY A 430 -40.63 -61.03 0.76
N MET A 431 -40.03 -61.27 -0.41
CA MET A 431 -38.74 -61.99 -0.49
C MET A 431 -37.58 -61.04 -0.14
N CYS A 432 -36.56 -61.54 0.55
CA CYS A 432 -35.34 -60.80 0.86
C CYS A 432 -34.14 -61.37 0.09
N ILE A 433 -33.31 -60.51 -0.48
CA ILE A 433 -32.02 -60.85 -1.09
C ILE A 433 -30.91 -60.16 -0.31
N ASN A 434 -29.96 -60.95 0.21
CA ASN A 434 -28.82 -60.45 0.96
C ASN A 434 -27.70 -59.93 0.02
N ASN A 435 -27.21 -58.71 0.28
CA ASN A 435 -26.11 -58.06 -0.42
C ASN A 435 -24.96 -57.73 0.56
N HIS A 436 -23.77 -57.38 0.07
CA HIS A 436 -22.67 -57.06 0.99
C HIS A 436 -22.93 -55.75 1.75
N GLY A 437 -23.29 -55.84 3.04
CA GLY A 437 -23.54 -54.68 3.90
C GLY A 437 -24.92 -54.03 3.69
N SER A 438 -25.84 -54.73 3.00
CA SER A 438 -27.23 -54.28 2.80
C SER A 438 -28.13 -55.44 2.36
N PHE A 439 -29.45 -55.26 2.35
CA PHE A 439 -30.41 -56.21 1.79
C PHE A 439 -31.36 -55.51 0.82
N GLU A 440 -31.96 -56.30 -0.07
CA GLU A 440 -32.99 -55.83 -0.99
C GLU A 440 -34.27 -56.66 -0.83
N CYS A 441 -35.39 -55.99 -0.55
CA CYS A 441 -36.71 -56.63 -0.48
C CYS A 441 -37.37 -56.61 -1.86
N ILE A 442 -37.93 -57.74 -2.29
CA ILE A 442 -38.66 -57.85 -3.55
C ILE A 442 -40.05 -58.40 -3.28
N CYS A 443 -41.07 -57.71 -3.79
CA CYS A 443 -42.45 -58.14 -3.67
C CYS A 443 -42.85 -59.08 -4.82
N PRO A 444 -43.76 -60.04 -4.55
CA PRO A 444 -44.34 -60.89 -5.59
C PRO A 444 -45.19 -60.08 -6.59
N GLU A 445 -45.39 -60.62 -7.80
CA GLU A 445 -46.11 -59.93 -8.89
C GLU A 445 -47.54 -59.53 -8.48
N GLY A 446 -47.94 -58.30 -8.86
CA GLY A 446 -49.23 -57.70 -8.49
C GLY A 446 -49.19 -56.88 -7.19
N PHE A 447 -48.08 -56.97 -6.44
CA PHE A 447 -47.83 -56.16 -5.27
C PHE A 447 -46.69 -55.16 -5.52
N THR A 448 -46.80 -53.98 -4.96
CA THR A 448 -45.72 -52.98 -4.96
C THR A 448 -45.05 -52.94 -3.60
N LEU A 449 -43.72 -52.80 -3.60
CA LEU A 449 -42.94 -52.63 -2.38
C LEU A 449 -43.13 -51.21 -1.85
N GLU A 450 -43.75 -51.08 -0.69
CA GLU A 450 -43.82 -49.82 0.02
C GLU A 450 -42.49 -49.51 0.73
N LYS A 451 -42.29 -48.25 1.10
CA LYS A 451 -41.07 -47.78 1.80
C LYS A 451 -40.80 -48.55 3.10
N ASP A 452 -41.84 -49.12 3.68
CA ASP A 452 -41.84 -49.85 4.94
C ASP A 452 -41.49 -51.33 4.72
N THR A 453 -40.96 -51.70 3.54
CA THR A 453 -40.58 -53.07 3.12
C THR A 453 -41.75 -54.07 3.09
N SER A 454 -42.99 -53.56 3.10
CA SER A 454 -44.23 -54.33 2.98
C SER A 454 -44.81 -54.29 1.58
N CYS A 455 -45.43 -55.39 1.16
CA CYS A 455 -46.05 -55.53 -0.16
C CYS A 455 -47.57 -55.30 -0.07
N THR A 456 -48.12 -54.37 -0.87
CA THR A 456 -49.58 -54.08 -0.92
C THR A 456 -50.17 -54.29 -2.32
N LEU A 457 -51.46 -54.66 -2.39
CA LEU A 457 -52.19 -54.97 -3.64
C LEU A 457 -52.66 -53.68 -4.34
N ASN A 458 -52.64 -53.67 -5.68
CA ASN A 458 -53.25 -52.60 -6.47
C ASN A 458 -54.77 -52.86 -6.67
N ASP A 459 -55.64 -51.88 -6.35
CA ASP A 459 -57.10 -52.01 -6.26
C ASP A 459 -57.86 -52.39 -7.56
N GLY A 460 -58.76 -53.40 -7.47
CA GLY A 460 -59.83 -53.74 -8.44
C GLY A 460 -60.54 -55.07 -8.09
N PRO A 461 -61.88 -55.24 -8.28
CA PRO A 461 -62.66 -56.21 -7.49
C PRO A 461 -62.80 -57.62 -8.10
N THR A 462 -62.95 -58.56 -7.16
CA THR A 462 -63.49 -59.93 -7.23
C THR A 462 -62.67 -61.09 -7.80
N THR A 463 -62.57 -62.10 -6.91
CA THR A 463 -62.58 -63.56 -7.10
C THR A 463 -61.28 -64.29 -7.47
N GLU A 464 -60.80 -65.01 -6.45
CA GLU A 464 -60.02 -66.26 -6.43
C GLU A 464 -58.66 -66.32 -7.14
N MET A 465 -57.73 -66.99 -6.45
CA MET A 465 -56.33 -67.20 -6.80
C MET A 465 -56.19 -68.14 -8.02
N PRO A 466 -55.41 -67.76 -9.05
CA PRO A 466 -54.71 -68.74 -9.87
C PRO A 466 -53.19 -68.47 -9.91
N PRO A 467 -52.38 -69.50 -10.23
CA PRO A 467 -50.95 -69.49 -9.97
C PRO A 467 -50.12 -68.85 -11.11
N ILE A 468 -48.94 -68.41 -10.69
CA ILE A 468 -47.72 -67.97 -11.41
C ILE A 468 -47.66 -68.39 -12.90
N PRO A 469 -47.32 -67.45 -13.79
CA PRO A 469 -46.19 -67.69 -14.69
C PRO A 469 -45.29 -66.45 -14.94
N THR A 470 -44.07 -66.56 -14.44
CA THR A 470 -42.79 -66.30 -15.12
C THR A 470 -42.71 -65.32 -16.32
N LYS A 471 -41.98 -64.22 -16.08
CA LYS A 471 -40.95 -63.59 -16.95
C LYS A 471 -41.45 -62.46 -17.92
N PRO A 472 -40.67 -61.36 -18.13
CA PRO A 472 -41.18 -59.99 -18.25
C PRO A 472 -41.19 -59.44 -19.68
N PRO A 473 -41.72 -58.21 -19.86
CA PRO A 473 -41.19 -57.30 -20.88
C PRO A 473 -40.89 -55.89 -20.34
N THR A 474 -39.61 -55.52 -20.52
CA THR A 474 -39.01 -54.26 -21.04
C THR A 474 -39.62 -52.87 -20.80
N PRO A 475 -38.76 -51.84 -20.67
CA PRO A 475 -39.09 -50.54 -20.09
C PRO A 475 -39.65 -49.55 -21.11
N GLU A 476 -40.66 -48.77 -20.71
CA GLU A 476 -41.07 -47.56 -21.43
C GLU A 476 -40.62 -46.29 -20.70
N SER A 477 -40.21 -45.34 -21.53
CA SER A 477 -39.54 -44.08 -21.25
C SER A 477 -40.31 -43.13 -20.33
N LEU A 478 -39.63 -42.62 -19.30
CA LEU A 478 -40.19 -41.64 -18.38
C LEU A 478 -40.07 -40.22 -18.95
N THR A 479 -41.21 -39.61 -19.28
CA THR A 479 -41.31 -38.19 -19.61
C THR A 479 -41.24 -37.34 -18.34
N LEU A 480 -40.28 -36.42 -18.29
CA LEU A 480 -39.98 -35.56 -17.13
C LEU A 480 -41.07 -34.49 -16.92
N GLN A 481 -41.80 -34.56 -15.80
CA GLN A 481 -42.80 -33.55 -15.43
C GLN A 481 -42.14 -32.22 -14.98
N PRO A 482 -42.77 -31.06 -15.23
CA PRO A 482 -42.21 -29.72 -14.99
C PRO A 482 -41.84 -29.41 -13.53
N ALA A 483 -42.33 -30.20 -12.56
CA ALA A 483 -41.94 -30.08 -11.15
C ALA A 483 -40.48 -30.56 -10.88
N MET A 484 -39.96 -31.52 -11.65
CA MET A 484 -38.57 -31.97 -11.51
C MET A 484 -37.57 -30.92 -11.98
N LEU A 485 -37.91 -30.11 -12.98
CA LEU A 485 -37.05 -29.01 -13.44
C LEU A 485 -36.86 -27.95 -12.35
N LEU A 486 -37.92 -27.62 -11.60
CA LEU A 486 -37.83 -26.66 -10.51
C LEU A 486 -36.91 -27.15 -9.38
N GLY A 487 -36.98 -28.45 -9.05
CA GLY A 487 -36.11 -29.08 -8.07
C GLY A 487 -34.64 -29.07 -8.47
N ILE A 488 -34.34 -29.36 -9.75
CA ILE A 488 -32.97 -29.31 -10.28
C ILE A 488 -32.43 -27.87 -10.23
N CYS A 489 -33.22 -26.87 -10.60
CA CYS A 489 -32.81 -25.46 -10.52
C CYS A 489 -32.51 -25.02 -9.09
N ILE A 490 -33.33 -25.41 -8.11
CA ILE A 490 -33.09 -25.09 -6.69
C ILE A 490 -31.82 -25.81 -6.19
N GLY A 491 -31.61 -27.07 -6.58
CA GLY A 491 -30.41 -27.83 -6.25
C GLY A 491 -29.15 -27.16 -6.78
N ILE A 492 -29.14 -26.75 -8.05
CA ILE A 492 -28.01 -26.04 -8.66
C ILE A 492 -27.74 -24.71 -7.97
N LEU A 493 -28.78 -23.93 -7.66
CA LEU A 493 -28.63 -22.67 -6.92
C LEU A 493 -28.04 -22.88 -5.52
N SER A 494 -28.44 -23.94 -4.81
CA SER A 494 -27.88 -24.26 -3.50
C SER A 494 -26.41 -24.71 -3.58
N MET A 495 -26.03 -25.44 -4.62
CA MET A 495 -24.63 -25.85 -4.82
C MET A 495 -23.75 -24.65 -5.16
N LEU A 496 -24.25 -23.73 -5.99
CA LEU A 496 -23.53 -22.51 -6.34
C LEU A 496 -23.30 -21.60 -5.12
N THR A 497 -24.27 -21.48 -4.21
CA THR A 497 -24.06 -20.67 -2.98
C THR A 497 -23.02 -21.29 -2.06
N VAL A 498 -22.97 -22.61 -1.94
CA VAL A 498 -21.92 -23.31 -1.17
C VAL A 498 -20.55 -23.13 -1.82
N ILE A 499 -20.44 -23.24 -3.14
CA ILE A 499 -19.17 -23.03 -3.86
C ILE A 499 -18.68 -21.58 -3.68
N ILE A 500 -19.57 -20.58 -3.78
CA ILE A 500 -19.21 -19.18 -3.54
C ILE A 500 -18.73 -18.98 -2.10
N ALA A 501 -19.39 -19.60 -1.11
CA ALA A 501 -18.97 -19.53 0.28
C ALA A 501 -17.57 -20.14 0.50
N ILE A 502 -17.26 -21.27 -0.14
CA ILE A 502 -15.93 -21.90 -0.11
C ILE A 502 -14.88 -20.99 -0.75
N ILE A 503 -15.17 -20.40 -1.92
CA ILE A 503 -14.26 -19.46 -2.59
C ILE A 503 -14.02 -18.23 -1.70
N CYS A 504 -15.07 -17.64 -1.12
CA CYS A 504 -14.92 -16.53 -0.18
C CYS A 504 -14.10 -16.91 1.05
N HIS A 505 -14.25 -18.12 1.56
CA HIS A 505 -13.44 -18.63 2.68
C HIS A 505 -11.98 -18.81 2.26
N MET A 506 -11.70 -19.36 1.07
CA MET A 506 -10.33 -19.51 0.56
C MET A 506 -9.65 -18.17 0.31
N VAL A 507 -10.37 -17.19 -0.26
CA VAL A 507 -9.85 -15.82 -0.46
C VAL A 507 -9.61 -15.14 0.89
N ARG A 508 -10.52 -15.28 1.85
CA ARG A 508 -10.32 -14.75 3.21
C ARG A 508 -9.12 -15.40 3.90
N LYS A 509 -8.93 -16.70 3.75
CA LYS A 509 -7.77 -17.41 4.29
C LYS A 509 -6.47 -16.90 3.65
N HIS A 510 -6.42 -16.80 2.32
CA HIS A 510 -5.26 -16.26 1.62
C HIS A 510 -4.98 -14.78 1.97
N TYR A 511 -6.02 -13.98 2.20
CA TYR A 511 -5.87 -12.59 2.65
C TYR A 511 -5.32 -12.50 4.09
N MET A 512 -5.72 -13.41 4.97
CA MET A 512 -5.21 -13.48 6.34
C MET A 512 -3.79 -14.04 6.41
N ASP A 513 -3.45 -15.03 5.58
CA ASP A 513 -2.08 -15.58 5.49
C ASP A 513 -1.09 -14.52 4.96
N ASN A 514 -1.52 -13.68 4.00
CA ASN A 514 -0.71 -12.57 3.50
C ASN A 514 -0.55 -11.39 4.49
N HIS A 515 -1.42 -11.28 5.50
CA HIS A 515 -1.34 -10.24 6.55
C HIS A 515 -0.82 -10.77 7.89
N ALA A 516 -0.53 -12.06 8.00
CA ALA A 516 0.18 -12.65 9.14
C ALA A 516 1.72 -12.65 8.97
N MET A 517 2.23 -12.18 7.82
CA MET A 517 3.67 -11.99 7.58
C MET A 517 4.15 -10.64 8.13
N ASP A 518 4.08 -10.45 9.44
CA ASP A 518 4.94 -9.49 10.14
C ASP A 518 5.03 -9.83 11.64
N TYR A 519 5.34 -11.09 11.99
CA TYR A 519 5.87 -11.52 13.30
C TYR A 519 6.17 -13.03 13.30
N ASN A 520 7.17 -13.47 12.51
CA ASN A 520 7.94 -14.68 12.84
C ASN A 520 9.22 -14.79 11.98
N GLU A 521 10.13 -13.84 12.18
CA GLU A 521 11.51 -13.97 11.74
C GLU A 521 12.23 -14.94 12.69
N LYS A 522 12.04 -16.27 12.49
CA LYS A 522 12.91 -17.32 13.08
C LYS A 522 12.75 -18.78 12.59
N SER A 523 12.17 -19.04 11.42
CA SER A 523 12.06 -20.43 10.91
C SER A 523 12.37 -20.61 9.41
N LEU A 524 12.96 -19.61 8.74
CA LEU A 524 13.30 -19.69 7.31
C LEU A 524 14.82 -19.69 7.08
N GLU A 525 15.56 -20.49 7.85
CA GLU A 525 17.03 -20.62 7.68
C GLU A 525 17.47 -22.02 7.26
N LYS A 526 16.56 -22.99 7.08
CA LYS A 526 16.94 -24.37 6.72
C LYS A 526 16.78 -24.75 5.25
N GLU A 527 16.21 -23.89 4.39
CA GLU A 527 15.86 -24.28 3.01
C GLU A 527 16.48 -23.41 1.90
N VAL A 528 17.29 -22.40 2.25
CA VAL A 528 17.66 -21.35 1.27
C VAL A 528 19.11 -20.92 1.45
N ALA A 529 19.99 -21.38 0.55
CA ALA A 529 21.36 -20.86 0.44
C ALA A 529 21.43 -19.90 -0.76
N LEU A 530 21.52 -18.60 -0.50
CA LEU A 530 21.99 -17.62 -1.50
C LEU A 530 23.47 -17.90 -1.76
N GLN A 531 23.81 -18.24 -3.00
CA GLN A 531 25.17 -18.57 -3.39
C GLN A 531 25.68 -17.58 -4.44
N GLN A 532 26.93 -17.17 -4.28
CA GLN A 532 27.60 -16.25 -5.21
C GLN A 532 28.78 -16.97 -5.86
N VAL A 533 28.83 -16.96 -7.20
CA VAL A 533 30.04 -17.39 -7.90
C VAL A 533 31.08 -16.29 -7.80
N LYS A 534 32.21 -16.57 -7.13
CA LYS A 534 33.38 -15.69 -7.23
C LYS A 534 33.89 -15.72 -8.66
N THR A 535 33.55 -14.70 -9.44
CA THR A 535 34.16 -14.49 -10.75
C THR A 535 35.64 -14.17 -10.52
N VAL A 536 36.53 -15.08 -10.93
CA VAL A 536 37.97 -14.80 -10.97
C VAL A 536 38.17 -13.72 -12.04
N PRO A 537 38.84 -12.59 -11.75
CA PRO A 537 39.06 -11.56 -12.75
C PRO A 537 39.93 -12.15 -13.87
N GLN A 538 39.38 -12.24 -15.08
CA GLN A 538 40.18 -12.46 -16.28
C GLN A 538 40.97 -11.19 -16.61
N HIS A 539 42.01 -10.92 -15.82
CA HIS A 539 43.13 -10.10 -16.24
C HIS A 539 44.36 -11.00 -16.41
N LYS A 540 44.47 -11.62 -17.59
CA LYS A 540 45.74 -11.94 -18.28
C LYS A 540 45.44 -12.65 -19.60
N LEU A 541 45.45 -11.87 -20.69
CA LEU A 541 46.10 -12.22 -21.96
C LEU A 541 46.42 -10.94 -22.72
#